data_AF-A0A0L6HVE6-F1
#
_entry.id   AF-A0A0L6HVE6-F1
#
_cell.length_a   1.000
_cell.length_b   1.000
_cell.length_c   1.000
_cell.angle_alpha   90.00
_cell.angle_beta   90.00
_cell.angle_gamma   90.00
#
_symmetry.space_group_name_H-M   'P 1'
#
loop_
_entity.id
_entity.type
_entity.pdbx_description
1 polymer ?
#
loop_
_entity_poly.entity_id
_entity_poly.type
_entity_poly.pdbx_seq_one_letter_code
_entity_poly.pdbx_strand_id
1 'polypeptide(L)'
;MGHLTYGNGGAPIDVEDEILAHVRVVTLTKLRRNESFALTIPTTGGAVETLWIQAAIPLRFVLDAEAPVDRALLVKMMNAASSSAGLDLTRDEFSSEFGAAPVLHAMSA
;
A
#
# COMPACT_ATOMS: atom_id res chain seq x y z
N MET A 1 8.03 -11.10 2.64
CA MET A 1 7.09 -10.41 3.53
C MET A 1 7.78 -9.18 4.07
N GLY A 2 7.24 -7.99 3.87
CA GLY A 2 7.78 -6.77 4.46
C GLY A 2 6.87 -6.24 5.55
N HIS A 3 7.29 -5.17 6.21
CA HIS A 3 6.42 -4.46 7.12
C HIS A 3 6.57 -2.94 7.05
N LEU A 4 5.43 -2.28 7.21
CA LEU A 4 5.29 -0.84 7.32
C LEU A 4 5.10 -0.47 8.79
N THR A 5 5.91 0.45 9.31
CA THR A 5 5.65 1.08 10.61
C THR A 5 5.30 2.54 10.41
N TYR A 6 4.16 2.96 10.97
CA TYR A 6 3.70 4.35 10.94
C TYR A 6 3.48 4.91 12.35
N GLY A 7 4.12 6.04 12.66
CA GLY A 7 4.06 6.67 13.97
C GLY A 7 4.95 6.02 15.04
N ASN A 8 4.92 6.58 16.25
CA ASN A 8 5.67 6.08 17.40
C ASN A 8 4.82 5.06 18.17
N GLY A 9 5.18 3.78 18.10
CA GLY A 9 4.53 2.71 18.87
C GLY A 9 3.39 2.00 18.15
N GLY A 10 3.17 2.27 16.86
CA GLY A 10 2.27 1.47 16.03
C GLY A 10 2.81 0.05 15.83
N ALA A 11 1.92 -0.94 15.85
CA ALA A 11 2.28 -2.31 15.46
C ALA A 11 2.76 -2.30 13.99
N PRO A 12 3.79 -3.08 13.62
CA PRO A 12 4.14 -3.28 12.23
C PRO A 12 2.94 -3.82 11.45
N ILE A 13 2.70 -3.27 10.28
CA ILE A 13 1.68 -3.75 9.34
C ILE A 13 2.39 -4.66 8.35
N ASP A 14 2.07 -5.95 8.41
CA ASP A 14 2.63 -6.97 7.51
C ASP A 14 1.98 -6.88 6.13
N VAL A 15 2.85 -6.82 5.11
CA VAL A 15 2.49 -6.59 3.70
C VAL A 15 3.43 -7.40 2.82
N GLU A 16 2.97 -7.88 1.66
CA GLU A 16 3.85 -8.49 0.65
C GLU A 16 4.94 -7.51 0.18
N ASP A 17 6.17 -8.00 -0.06
CA ASP A 17 7.31 -7.15 -0.42
C ASP A 17 7.09 -6.43 -1.76
N GLU A 18 6.39 -7.08 -2.70
CA GLU A 18 6.01 -6.54 -4.00
C GLU A 18 5.13 -5.30 -3.83
N ILE A 19 4.09 -5.39 -3.00
CA ILE A 19 3.22 -4.24 -2.68
C ILE A 19 4.04 -3.16 -1.99
N LEU A 20 4.80 -3.54 -0.96
CA LEU A 20 5.53 -2.61 -0.10
C LEU A 20 6.59 -1.82 -0.88
N ALA A 21 7.26 -2.44 -1.85
CA ALA A 21 8.24 -1.79 -2.72
C ALA A 21 7.61 -0.64 -3.53
N HIS A 22 6.40 -0.84 -4.08
CA HIS A 22 5.68 0.21 -4.82
C HIS A 22 5.16 1.31 -3.89
N VAL A 23 4.55 0.91 -2.76
CA VAL A 23 4.06 1.85 -1.74
C VAL A 23 5.18 2.75 -1.23
N ARG A 24 6.37 2.19 -1.00
CA ARG A 24 7.56 2.95 -0.59
C ARG A 24 7.89 4.05 -1.60
N VAL A 25 7.93 3.73 -2.90
CA VAL A 25 8.26 4.71 -3.95
C VAL A 25 7.21 5.81 -4.05
N VAL A 26 5.91 5.45 -4.06
CA VAL A 26 4.80 6.42 -4.09
C VAL A 26 4.87 7.35 -2.89
N THR A 27 5.02 6.76 -1.69
CA THR A 27 5.03 7.51 -0.43
C THR A 27 6.20 8.49 -0.38
N LEU A 28 7.42 8.04 -0.69
CA LEU A 28 8.60 8.91 -0.71
C LEU A 28 8.46 10.04 -1.73
N THR A 29 7.88 9.77 -2.90
CA THR A 29 7.67 10.78 -3.95
C THR A 29 6.70 11.87 -3.50
N LYS A 30 5.58 11.50 -2.88
CA LYS A 30 4.57 12.44 -2.38
C LYS A 30 5.07 13.23 -1.17
N LEU A 31 5.69 12.56 -0.20
CA LEU A 31 6.20 13.24 1.00
C LEU A 31 7.33 14.24 0.71
N ARG A 32 8.17 13.98 -0.31
CA ARG A 32 9.16 14.98 -0.79
C ARG A 32 8.51 16.26 -1.34
N ARG A 33 7.25 16.18 -1.77
CA ARG A 33 6.44 17.30 -2.24
C ARG A 33 5.52 17.87 -1.15
N ASN A 34 5.66 17.40 0.09
CA ASN A 34 4.74 17.67 1.21
C ASN A 34 3.27 17.35 0.87
N GLU A 35 3.05 16.33 0.04
CA GLU A 35 1.72 15.87 -0.31
C GLU A 35 1.28 14.73 0.61
N SER A 36 0.53 15.07 1.65
CA SER A 36 -0.15 14.07 2.48
C SER A 36 -1.24 13.35 1.70
N PHE A 37 -1.50 12.09 2.02
CA PHE A 37 -2.52 11.28 1.36
C PHE A 37 -3.00 10.14 2.26
N ALA A 38 -4.20 9.61 1.99
CA ALA A 38 -4.67 8.38 2.62
C ALA A 38 -4.10 7.16 1.88
N LEU A 39 -3.62 6.17 2.63
CA LEU A 39 -3.19 4.86 2.14
C LEU A 39 -4.08 3.79 2.77
N THR A 40 -4.89 3.12 1.98
CA THR A 40 -5.66 1.94 2.40
C THR A 40 -4.97 0.69 1.87
N ILE A 41 -4.61 -0.23 2.77
CA ILE A 41 -3.80 -1.41 2.46
C ILE A 41 -4.39 -2.68 3.09
N PRO A 42 -4.53 -3.78 2.33
CA PRO A 42 -4.83 -5.08 2.92
C PRO A 42 -3.62 -5.59 3.71
N THR A 43 -3.86 -6.12 4.91
CA THR A 43 -2.84 -6.77 5.73
C THR A 43 -2.89 -8.28 5.52
N THR A 44 -1.78 -8.96 5.80
CA THR A 44 -1.69 -10.42 5.69
C THR A 44 -2.69 -11.15 6.61
N GLY A 45 -3.14 -10.50 7.69
CA GLY A 45 -4.18 -11.02 8.60
C GLY A 45 -5.61 -10.93 8.06
N GLY A 46 -5.80 -10.43 6.83
CA GLY A 46 -7.12 -10.23 6.22
C GLY A 46 -7.85 -8.97 6.68
N ALA A 47 -7.21 -8.14 7.52
CA ALA A 47 -7.73 -6.82 7.86
C ALA A 47 -7.39 -5.82 6.76
N VAL A 48 -8.13 -4.70 6.73
CA VAL A 48 -7.83 -3.56 5.88
C VAL A 48 -7.59 -2.37 6.80
N GLU A 49 -6.45 -1.70 6.63
CA GLU A 49 -6.10 -0.52 7.39
C GLU A 49 -6.00 0.70 6.48
N THR A 50 -6.48 1.85 6.96
CA THR A 50 -6.31 3.15 6.30
C THR A 50 -5.43 4.05 7.14
N LEU A 51 -4.30 4.45 6.58
CA LEU A 51 -3.31 5.32 7.20
C LEU A 51 -3.39 6.71 6.58
N TRP A 52 -3.46 7.75 7.41
CA TRP A 52 -3.22 9.12 6.95
C TRP A 52 -1.72 9.39 6.91
N ILE A 53 -1.11 9.39 5.73
CA ILE A 53 0.34 9.52 5.55
C ILE A 53 0.72 11.00 5.40
N GLN A 54 1.67 11.46 6.22
CA GLN A 54 2.22 12.81 6.20
C GLN A 54 3.69 12.86 6.65
N ALA A 55 4.43 13.88 6.20
CA ALA A 55 5.88 13.97 6.37
C ALA A 55 6.35 14.20 7.82
N ALA A 56 5.47 14.73 8.68
CA ALA A 56 5.80 15.01 10.08
C ALA A 56 5.74 13.76 10.99
N ILE A 57 5.21 12.64 10.49
CA ILE A 57 5.05 11.41 11.27
C ILE A 57 6.15 10.40 10.87
N PRO A 58 6.86 9.79 11.84
CA PRO A 58 7.85 8.77 11.56
C PRO A 58 7.27 7.62 10.73
N LEU A 59 8.02 7.20 9.72
CA LEU A 59 7.64 6.18 8.76
C LEU A 59 8.84 5.29 8.48
N ARG A 60 8.66 3.98 8.56
CA ARG A 60 9.71 2.99 8.27
C ARG A 60 9.16 1.89 7.38
N PHE A 61 9.93 1.58 6.34
CA PHE A 61 9.72 0.44 5.47
C PHE A 61 10.83 -0.57 5.73
N VAL A 62 10.46 -1.82 6.00
CA VAL A 62 11.40 -2.95 6.06
C VAL A 62 10.93 -3.96 5.01
N LEU A 63 11.81 -4.31 4.09
CA LEU A 63 11.56 -5.32 3.08
C LEU A 63 12.48 -6.50 3.38
N ASP A 64 11.95 -7.72 3.38
CA ASP A 64 12.75 -8.92 3.63
C ASP A 64 13.54 -9.34 2.37
N ALA A 65 12.98 -9.05 1.20
CA ALA A 65 13.62 -9.25 -0.09
C ALA A 65 13.50 -8.01 -0.98
N GLU A 66 14.44 -7.84 -1.91
CA GLU A 66 14.32 -6.82 -2.94
C GLU A 66 13.27 -7.25 -3.98
N ALA A 67 12.19 -6.48 -4.08
CA ALA A 67 11.13 -6.71 -5.07
C ALA A 67 11.24 -5.72 -6.24
N PRO A 68 11.08 -6.18 -7.49
CA PRO A 68 11.10 -5.31 -8.66
C PRO A 68 9.90 -4.37 -8.64
N VAL A 69 10.10 -3.15 -9.15
CA VAL A 69 9.07 -2.12 -9.20
C VAL A 69 8.57 -1.95 -10.63
N ASP A 70 7.29 -2.21 -10.85
CA ASP A 70 6.61 -2.00 -12.12
C ASP A 70 6.28 -0.50 -12.31
N ARG A 71 6.83 0.05 -13.39
CA ARG A 71 6.68 1.47 -13.72
C ARG A 71 5.25 1.85 -14.12
N ALA A 72 4.54 0.99 -14.85
CA ALA A 72 3.17 1.25 -15.25
C ALA A 72 2.25 1.24 -14.02
N LEU A 73 2.45 0.29 -13.12
CA LEU A 73 1.71 0.21 -11.85
C LEU A 73 1.99 1.42 -10.95
N LEU A 74 3.25 1.86 -10.84
CA LEU A 74 3.59 3.07 -10.10
C LEU A 74 2.83 4.31 -10.61
N VAL A 75 2.69 4.47 -11.93
CA VAL A 75 1.95 5.60 -12.50
C VAL A 75 0.48 5.55 -12.09
N LYS A 76 -0.15 4.37 -12.13
CA LYS A 76 -1.53 4.17 -11.65
C LYS A 76 -1.65 4.52 -10.16
N MET A 77 -0.75 4.00 -9.33
CA MET A 77 -0.75 4.24 -7.89
C MET A 77 -0.52 5.72 -7.54
N MET A 78 0.40 6.40 -8.24
CA MET A 78 0.65 7.84 -8.05
C MET A 78 -0.59 8.69 -8.39
N ASN A 79 -1.31 8.33 -9.47
CA ASN A 79 -2.55 9.00 -9.85
C ASN A 79 -3.64 8.77 -8.79
N ALA A 80 -3.84 7.53 -8.34
CA ALA A 80 -4.80 7.20 -7.29
C ALA A 80 -4.49 7.94 -5.97
N ALA A 81 -3.23 7.91 -5.53
CA ALA A 81 -2.75 8.59 -4.34
C ALA A 81 -2.95 10.12 -4.35
N SER A 82 -3.16 10.70 -5.54
CA SER A 82 -3.41 12.14 -5.71
C SER A 82 -4.90 12.48 -5.81
N SER A 83 -5.78 11.48 -5.72
CA SER A 83 -7.24 11.64 -5.65
C SER A 83 -7.72 11.90 -4.22
N SER A 84 -8.98 12.34 -4.08
CA SER A 84 -9.62 12.56 -2.77
C SER A 84 -9.77 11.28 -1.94
N ALA A 85 -9.81 10.12 -2.60
CA ALA A 85 -9.90 8.83 -1.92
C ALA A 85 -8.54 8.28 -1.46
N GLY A 86 -7.43 8.90 -1.88
CA GLY A 86 -6.09 8.39 -1.62
C GLY A 86 -5.75 7.13 -2.43
N LEU A 87 -4.68 6.45 -2.02
CA LEU A 87 -4.24 5.18 -2.58
C LEU A 87 -4.93 4.04 -1.86
N ASP A 88 -5.95 3.45 -2.49
CA ASP A 88 -6.70 2.33 -1.94
C ASP A 88 -6.39 1.04 -2.69
N LEU A 89 -5.55 0.19 -2.09
CA LEU A 89 -5.07 -1.05 -2.67
C LEU A 89 -6.11 -2.18 -2.64
N THR A 90 -7.27 -1.97 -2.01
CA THR A 90 -8.37 -2.94 -2.02
C THR A 90 -9.21 -2.88 -3.29
N ARG A 91 -9.08 -1.80 -4.07
CA ARG A 91 -9.79 -1.64 -5.35
C ARG A 91 -9.37 -2.70 -6.35
N ASP A 92 -10.32 -3.14 -7.16
CA ASP A 92 -10.15 -4.16 -8.20
C ASP A 92 -8.94 -3.92 -9.12
N GLU A 93 -8.65 -2.66 -9.44
CA GLU A 93 -7.53 -2.26 -10.29
C GLU A 93 -6.14 -2.55 -9.67
N PHE A 94 -6.05 -2.69 -8.34
CA PHE A 94 -4.81 -3.00 -7.62
C PHE A 94 -4.83 -4.41 -7.02
N SER A 95 -5.99 -4.89 -6.56
CA SER A 95 -6.11 -6.25 -6.00
C SER A 95 -5.80 -7.34 -7.03
N SER A 96 -6.09 -7.07 -8.31
CA SER A 96 -5.72 -7.96 -9.43
C SER A 96 -4.23 -7.93 -9.78
N GLU A 97 -3.54 -6.81 -9.56
CA GLU A 97 -2.11 -6.64 -9.86
C GLU A 97 -1.23 -7.26 -8.76
N PHE A 98 -1.71 -7.29 -7.52
CA PHE A 98 -0.97 -7.78 -6.35
C PHE A 98 -1.40 -9.17 -5.87
N GLY A 99 -2.27 -9.85 -6.61
CA GLY A 99 -2.66 -11.22 -6.32
C GLY A 99 -3.41 -11.37 -5.00
N ALA A 100 -4.63 -10.81 -4.91
CA ALA A 100 -5.59 -11.43 -4.01
C ALA A 100 -5.85 -12.85 -4.51
N ALA A 101 -5.56 -13.87 -3.70
CA ALA A 101 -6.03 -15.23 -3.95
C ALA A 101 -7.53 -15.16 -4.33
N PRO A 102 -8.00 -15.93 -5.31
CA PRO A 102 -9.36 -15.77 -5.80
C PRO A 102 -10.30 -16.09 -4.64
N VAL A 103 -11.02 -15.08 -4.15
CA VAL A 103 -12.22 -15.33 -3.37
C VAL A 103 -13.17 -15.96 -4.37
N LEU A 104 -13.15 -17.30 -4.42
CA LEU A 104 -14.16 -18.10 -5.08
C LEU A 104 -15.50 -17.68 -4.48
N HIS A 105 -16.17 -16.75 -5.16
CA HIS A 105 -17.60 -16.59 -5.06
C HIS A 105 -18.20 -17.90 -5.56
N ALA A 106 -18.30 -18.88 -4.67
CA ALA A 106 -19.16 -20.02 -4.86
C ALA A 106 -20.56 -19.46 -5.05
N MET A 107 -21.03 -19.52 -6.29
CA MET A 107 -22.35 -19.11 -6.71
C MET A 107 -23.40 -19.81 -5.85
N SER A 108 -24.40 -19.04 -5.44
CA SER A 108 -25.65 -19.51 -4.85
C SER A 108 -26.23 -20.69 -5.64
N ALA A 109 -26.65 -21.73 -4.92
CA ALA A 109 -27.70 -22.67 -5.31
C ALA A 109 -28.45 -23.12 -4.05
#